data_AF-A0A2D8K544-F1
#
_entry.id   AF-A0A2D8K544-F1
#
_cell.length_a   1.000
_cell.length_b   1.000
_cell.length_c   1.000
_cell.angle_alpha   90.00
_cell.angle_beta   90.00
_cell.angle_gamma   90.00
#
_symmetry.space_group_name_H-M   'P 1'
#
loop_
_entity.id
_entity.type
_entity.pdbx_description
1 polymer ?
#
loop_
_entity_poly.entity_id
_entity_poly.type
_entity_poly.pdbx_seq_one_letter_code
_entity_poly.pdbx_strand_id
1 'polypeptide(L)'
;MTFHLAGIARPKEPALLLDTLEEHLGEHFDIAHSGGQMTITTEAGAAALTVEGEQLAIALAAPSAEKLQLARTMLAEYLFYFAGDAPLELKWSDPPAPTAPANLHEVRVVATESVTPHMLRVKFACADVTPFIGGNMHVRLLVPPKGRPPVWPVIGEDGRIKWPEGEDALLIRVYTIRFVDIERAEVWVDFLQHPASGIATPGADFARDAKPGDRAAFLGPGGGSVPEAERIFLAGDEAALPAIARIAAEAPAGTQLTAIIEVENAAEEQAIGGAADLDLTWLHRSSAESRGLAQAIHEALADLDSETFVWIACEKGDIRDIRALLKSRQHDRKKMYVAWYWDRDGVS
;
A
#
# COMPACT_ATOMS: atom_id res chain seq x y z
N MET A 1 8.60 8.55 26.41
CA MET A 1 10.06 8.37 26.21
C MET A 1 10.27 8.40 24.70
N THR A 2 11.22 9.18 24.20
CA THR A 2 11.53 9.25 22.77
C THR A 2 12.77 8.42 22.49
N PHE A 3 12.71 7.58 21.46
CA PHE A 3 13.82 6.73 21.02
C PHE A 3 14.58 7.47 19.91
N HIS A 4 15.90 7.38 19.95
CA HIS A 4 16.78 8.09 19.01
C HIS A 4 17.78 7.14 18.39
N LEU A 5 18.14 7.39 17.13
CA LEU A 5 19.20 6.68 16.43
C LEU A 5 19.94 7.63 15.50
N ALA A 6 21.27 7.58 15.52
CA ALA A 6 22.08 8.28 14.53
C ALA A 6 22.58 7.32 13.44
N GLY A 7 22.71 7.83 12.22
CA GLY A 7 23.29 7.11 11.09
C GLY A 7 24.18 8.02 10.25
N ILE A 8 25.06 7.41 9.45
CA ILE A 8 25.89 8.09 8.48
C ILE A 8 25.80 7.33 7.16
N ALA A 9 25.34 8.03 6.12
CA ALA A 9 25.38 7.56 4.73
C ALA A 9 26.55 8.21 3.98
N ARG A 10 27.29 7.44 3.19
CA ARG A 10 28.36 7.90 2.30
C ARG A 10 28.00 7.56 0.85
N PRO A 11 27.12 8.34 0.21
CA PRO A 11 26.88 8.24 -1.22
C PRO A 11 28.01 8.92 -2.01
N LYS A 12 28.06 8.67 -3.32
CA LYS A 12 28.97 9.38 -4.23
C LYS A 12 28.74 10.90 -4.23
N GLU A 13 27.48 11.33 -4.20
CA GLU A 13 27.08 12.74 -4.29
C GLU A 13 26.00 13.06 -3.22
N PRO A 14 26.39 13.41 -1.98
CA PRO A 14 25.47 13.61 -0.85
C PRO A 14 24.36 14.64 -1.08
N ALA A 15 24.71 15.80 -1.65
CA ALA A 15 23.74 16.86 -1.92
C ALA A 15 22.71 16.44 -2.97
N LEU A 16 23.17 15.83 -4.08
CA LEU A 16 22.26 15.36 -5.12
C LEU A 16 21.30 14.27 -4.61
N LEU A 17 21.80 13.34 -3.79
CA LEU A 17 20.94 12.31 -3.19
C LEU A 17 19.90 12.94 -2.24
N LEU A 18 20.29 13.96 -1.46
CA LEU A 18 19.38 14.67 -0.57
C LEU A 18 18.30 15.43 -1.36
N ASP A 19 18.68 16.14 -2.42
CA ASP A 19 17.75 16.87 -3.29
C ASP A 19 16.75 15.91 -3.96
N THR A 20 17.23 14.75 -4.43
CA THR A 20 16.39 13.71 -5.05
C THR A 20 15.40 13.12 -4.03
N LEU A 21 15.87 12.86 -2.81
CA LEU A 21 15.02 12.41 -1.71
C LEU A 21 13.95 13.46 -1.39
N GLU A 22 14.33 14.74 -1.32
CA GLU A 22 13.40 15.82 -1.05
C GLU A 22 12.30 15.92 -2.11
N GLU A 23 12.68 15.90 -3.39
CA GLU A 23 11.73 15.98 -4.50
C GLU A 23 10.70 14.86 -4.43
N HIS A 24 11.15 13.62 -4.22
CA HIS A 24 10.25 12.47 -4.17
C HIS A 24 9.44 12.42 -2.87
N LEU A 25 10.08 12.59 -1.72
CA LEU A 25 9.40 12.47 -0.43
C LEU A 25 8.45 13.65 -0.17
N GLY A 26 8.73 14.83 -0.71
CA GLY A 26 7.86 16.00 -0.63
C GLY A 26 6.53 15.82 -1.36
N GLU A 27 6.43 14.83 -2.24
CA GLU A 27 5.15 14.45 -2.86
C GLU A 27 4.19 13.75 -1.89
N HIS A 28 4.73 13.19 -0.80
CA HIS A 28 4.05 12.25 0.09
C HIS A 28 4.12 12.62 1.58
N PHE A 29 5.11 13.40 2.00
CA PHE A 29 5.40 13.71 3.39
C PHE A 29 5.63 15.20 3.62
N ASP A 30 5.38 15.64 4.85
CA ASP A 30 5.73 16.98 5.28
C ASP A 30 7.26 17.08 5.47
N ILE A 31 7.88 17.97 4.71
CA ILE A 31 9.31 18.28 4.78
C ILE A 31 9.50 19.70 5.31
N ALA A 32 10.35 19.84 6.32
CA ALA A 32 10.74 21.13 6.88
C ALA A 32 12.25 21.34 6.76
N HIS A 33 12.65 22.60 6.57
CA HIS A 33 14.06 23.01 6.49
C HIS A 33 14.41 23.97 7.62
N SER A 34 15.50 23.69 8.33
CA SER A 34 16.02 24.58 9.36
C SER A 34 17.54 24.43 9.46
N GLY A 35 18.28 25.53 9.31
CA GLY A 35 19.73 25.53 9.54
C GLY A 35 20.55 24.55 8.67
N GLY A 36 20.12 24.30 7.42
CA GLY A 36 20.77 23.34 6.53
C GLY A 36 20.40 21.87 6.77
N GLN A 37 19.44 21.62 7.66
CA GLN A 37 18.87 20.31 7.93
C GLN A 37 17.50 20.17 7.29
N MET A 38 17.32 19.08 6.55
CA MET A 38 16.02 18.62 6.05
C MET A 38 15.41 17.67 7.07
N THR A 39 14.17 17.91 7.49
CA THR A 39 13.44 17.03 8.41
C THR A 39 12.18 16.51 7.74
N ILE A 40 12.07 15.18 7.66
CA ILE A 40 10.89 14.47 7.16
C ILE A 40 10.10 13.98 8.38
N THR A 41 8.80 14.28 8.42
CA THR A 41 7.91 13.76 9.47
C THR A 41 6.96 12.71 8.90
N THR A 42 6.86 11.57 9.58
CA THR A 42 6.01 10.44 9.21
C THR A 42 5.25 9.90 10.43
N GLU A 43 4.30 9.00 10.20
CA GLU A 43 3.63 8.25 11.29
C GLU A 43 4.60 7.38 12.11
N ALA A 44 5.81 7.10 11.60
CA ALA A 44 6.84 6.37 12.31
C ALA A 44 7.75 7.27 13.16
N GLY A 45 7.71 8.58 12.95
CA GLY A 45 8.59 9.53 13.61
C GLY A 45 9.24 10.50 12.62
N ALA A 46 10.30 11.14 13.08
CA ALA A 46 11.03 12.14 12.32
C ALA A 46 12.41 11.63 11.90
N ALA A 47 12.80 11.95 10.67
CA ALA A 47 14.13 11.74 10.14
C ALA A 47 14.74 13.08 9.73
N ALA A 48 15.85 13.45 10.35
CA ALA A 48 16.61 14.64 10.04
C ALA A 48 17.88 14.25 9.28
N LEU A 49 18.12 14.92 8.15
CA LEU A 49 19.26 14.70 7.27
C LEU A 49 20.05 16.00 7.10
N THR A 50 21.37 15.92 7.12
CA THR A 50 22.27 17.06 6.95
C THR A 50 23.48 16.64 6.14
N VAL A 51 23.83 17.42 5.12
CA VAL A 51 25.07 17.22 4.35
C VAL A 51 26.25 17.73 5.18
N GLU A 52 27.20 16.85 5.46
CA GLU A 52 28.44 17.16 6.18
C GLU A 52 29.65 16.74 5.36
N GLY A 53 30.14 17.62 4.47
CA GLY A 53 31.23 17.28 3.56
C GLY A 53 30.80 16.20 2.56
N GLU A 54 31.46 15.03 2.60
CA GLU A 54 31.20 13.89 1.70
C GLU A 54 30.21 12.85 2.28
N GLN A 55 29.47 13.20 3.34
CA GLN A 55 28.51 12.30 3.98
C GLN A 55 27.17 12.98 4.28
N LEU A 56 26.15 12.15 4.47
CA LEU A 56 24.85 12.52 5.01
C LEU A 56 24.78 12.05 6.46
N ALA A 57 24.73 13.00 7.40
CA ALA A 57 24.41 12.73 8.79
C ALA A 57 22.89 12.54 8.93
N ILE A 58 22.50 11.49 9.65
CA ILE A 58 21.10 11.09 9.84
C ILE A 58 20.81 11.06 11.34
N ALA A 59 19.71 11.68 11.75
CA ALA A 59 19.16 11.56 13.09
C ALA A 59 17.68 11.15 13.02
N LEU A 60 17.36 10.03 13.66
CA LEU A 60 16.00 9.53 13.78
C LEU A 60 15.46 9.77 15.19
N ALA A 61 14.18 10.10 15.29
CA ALA A 61 13.46 10.20 16.54
C ALA A 61 12.07 9.56 16.39
N ALA A 62 11.70 8.66 17.30
CA ALA A 62 10.44 7.92 17.24
C ALA A 62 9.84 7.68 18.64
N PRO A 63 8.51 7.49 18.74
CA PRO A 63 7.84 7.31 20.03
C PRO A 63 8.00 5.89 20.63
N SER A 64 8.43 4.90 19.84
CA SER A 64 8.70 3.54 20.29
C SER A 64 9.88 2.92 19.54
N ALA A 65 10.44 1.82 20.05
CA ALA A 65 11.49 1.06 19.38
C ALA A 65 11.04 0.48 18.03
N GLU A 66 9.79 0.00 17.94
CA GLU A 66 9.20 -0.51 16.70
C GLU A 66 9.11 0.60 15.64
N LYS A 67 8.57 1.76 16.04
CA LYS A 67 8.46 2.93 15.15
C LYS A 67 9.86 3.44 14.73
N LEU A 68 10.86 3.39 15.62
CA LEU A 68 12.24 3.71 15.29
C LEU A 68 12.81 2.75 14.23
N GLN A 69 12.55 1.45 14.36
CA GLN A 69 12.95 0.46 13.35
C GLN A 69 12.27 0.73 12.00
N LEU A 70 10.98 1.04 11.99
CA LEU A 70 10.25 1.37 10.74
C LEU A 70 10.82 2.62 10.08
N ALA A 71 11.07 3.69 10.85
CA ALA A 71 11.68 4.92 10.33
C ALA A 71 13.09 4.66 9.76
N ARG A 72 13.90 3.85 10.46
CA ARG A 72 15.23 3.42 9.99
C ARG A 72 15.14 2.66 8.68
N THR A 73 14.29 1.63 8.63
CA THR A 73 14.16 0.77 7.45
C THR A 73 13.63 1.55 6.26
N MET A 74 12.58 2.36 6.44
CA MET A 74 12.04 3.21 5.38
C MET A 74 13.11 4.14 4.80
N LEU A 75 13.85 4.86 5.65
CA LEU A 75 14.90 5.76 5.18
C LEU A 75 16.03 5.02 4.47
N ALA A 76 16.46 3.87 5.01
CA ALA A 76 17.49 3.04 4.39
C ALA A 76 17.07 2.57 2.99
N GLU A 77 15.84 2.06 2.82
CA GLU A 77 15.31 1.65 1.52
C GLU A 77 15.31 2.81 0.52
N TYR A 78 14.88 4.02 0.92
CA TYR A 78 14.91 5.19 0.05
C TYR A 78 16.32 5.64 -0.32
N LEU A 79 17.26 5.66 0.63
CA LEU A 79 18.65 6.03 0.36
C LEU A 79 19.28 5.11 -0.69
N PHE A 80 19.08 3.79 -0.57
CA PHE A 80 19.60 2.83 -1.55
C PHE A 80 18.84 2.88 -2.88
N TYR A 81 17.52 3.05 -2.85
CA TYR A 81 16.70 3.19 -4.06
C TYR A 81 17.17 4.37 -4.93
N PHE A 82 17.36 5.54 -4.32
CA PHE A 82 17.78 6.75 -5.05
C PHE A 82 19.29 6.82 -5.33
N ALA A 83 20.11 6.07 -4.60
CA ALA A 83 21.50 5.85 -5.00
C ALA A 83 21.58 5.00 -6.29
N GLY A 84 20.60 4.13 -6.54
CA GLY A 84 20.60 3.22 -7.69
C GLY A 84 21.84 2.32 -7.68
N ASP A 85 22.56 2.29 -8.80
CA ASP A 85 23.81 1.53 -8.92
C ASP A 85 25.03 2.26 -8.33
N ALA A 86 24.87 3.50 -7.86
CA ALA A 86 25.98 4.24 -7.26
C ALA A 86 26.37 3.63 -5.90
N PRO A 87 27.67 3.53 -5.59
CA PRO A 87 28.11 3.05 -4.28
C PRO A 87 27.53 3.90 -3.14
N LEU A 88 26.93 3.21 -2.17
CA LEU A 88 26.42 3.79 -0.94
C LEU A 88 26.81 2.89 0.24
N GLU A 89 27.53 3.46 1.20
CA GLU A 89 27.72 2.86 2.52
C GLU A 89 26.75 3.51 3.51
N LEU A 90 26.05 2.72 4.33
CA LEU A 90 25.18 3.20 5.40
C LEU A 90 25.54 2.50 6.70
N LYS A 91 25.83 3.29 7.75
CA LYS A 91 26.18 2.79 9.08
C LYS A 91 25.30 3.45 10.14
N TRP A 92 24.79 2.63 11.06
CA TRP A 92 24.01 3.10 12.21
C TRP A 92 24.86 3.08 13.48
N SER A 93 24.60 4.02 14.38
CA SER A 93 25.24 4.11 15.71
C SER A 93 24.92 2.90 16.60
N ASP A 94 23.73 2.33 16.43
CA ASP A 94 23.31 1.05 17.02
C ASP A 94 22.78 0.14 15.89
N PRO A 95 23.65 -0.70 15.30
CA PRO A 95 23.25 -1.61 14.23
C PRO A 95 22.20 -2.63 14.73
N PRO A 96 21.14 -2.89 13.96
CA PRO A 96 20.15 -3.89 14.34
C PRO A 96 20.76 -5.29 14.41
N ALA A 97 20.38 -6.04 15.44
CA ALA A 97 20.51 -7.48 15.39
C ALA A 97 19.62 -8.05 14.27
N PRO A 98 20.03 -9.15 13.59
CA PRO A 98 19.21 -9.82 12.58
C PRO A 98 17.91 -10.31 13.21
N THR A 99 16.85 -9.54 13.00
CA THR A 99 15.52 -9.73 13.61
C THR A 99 14.46 -9.56 12.54
N ALA A 100 13.28 -10.14 12.75
CA ALA A 100 12.16 -9.93 11.84
C ALA A 100 11.77 -8.44 11.79
N PRO A 101 11.28 -7.93 10.66
CA PRO A 101 10.65 -6.62 10.61
C PRO A 101 9.57 -6.47 11.68
N ALA A 102 9.54 -5.35 12.39
CA ALA A 102 8.60 -5.10 13.49
C ALA A 102 7.12 -5.11 13.05
N ASN A 103 6.88 -4.87 11.77
CA ASN A 103 5.57 -4.93 11.12
C ASN A 103 5.37 -6.22 10.30
N LEU A 104 6.08 -7.29 10.64
CA LEU A 104 5.83 -8.62 10.09
C LEU A 104 4.91 -9.40 11.03
N HIS A 105 3.78 -9.84 10.48
CA HIS A 105 2.76 -10.59 11.18
C HIS A 105 2.61 -11.96 10.51
N GLU A 106 3.03 -13.03 11.19
CA GLU A 106 2.75 -14.38 10.70
C GLU A 106 1.24 -14.64 10.73
N VAL A 107 0.73 -15.23 9.65
CA VAL A 107 -0.67 -15.58 9.51
C VAL A 107 -0.86 -16.99 8.95
N ARG A 108 -2.06 -17.54 9.13
CA ARG A 108 -2.43 -18.85 8.59
C ARG A 108 -3.78 -18.77 7.92
N VAL A 109 -3.90 -19.40 6.76
CA VAL A 109 -5.20 -19.54 6.09
C VAL A 109 -6.12 -20.37 6.99
N VAL A 110 -7.32 -19.86 7.25
CA VAL A 110 -8.38 -20.55 8.02
C VAL A 110 -9.43 -21.10 7.08
N ALA A 111 -9.82 -20.31 6.07
CA ALA A 111 -10.82 -20.69 5.09
C ALA A 111 -10.70 -19.83 3.83
N THR A 112 -11.30 -20.32 2.75
CA THR A 112 -11.55 -19.57 1.52
C THR A 112 -13.04 -19.53 1.22
N GLU A 113 -13.50 -18.46 0.58
CA GLU A 113 -14.91 -18.21 0.27
C GLU A 113 -15.03 -17.54 -1.10
N SER A 114 -15.90 -18.06 -1.97
CA SER A 114 -16.23 -17.40 -3.23
C SER A 114 -17.22 -16.28 -2.95
N VAL A 115 -16.79 -15.03 -3.17
CA VAL A 115 -17.63 -13.83 -2.98
C VAL A 115 -18.47 -13.58 -4.23
N THR A 116 -17.82 -13.65 -5.38
CA THR A 116 -18.41 -13.62 -6.74
C THR A 116 -17.61 -14.59 -7.61
N PRO A 117 -18.05 -14.94 -8.83
CA PRO A 117 -17.33 -15.90 -9.67
C PRO A 117 -15.84 -15.57 -9.88
N HIS A 118 -15.47 -14.28 -9.94
CA HIS A 118 -14.07 -13.85 -10.06
C HIS A 118 -13.49 -13.20 -8.80
N MET A 119 -14.16 -13.23 -7.65
CA MET A 119 -13.62 -12.72 -6.39
C MET A 119 -13.57 -13.80 -5.31
N LEU A 120 -12.35 -14.15 -4.88
CA LEU A 120 -12.14 -15.14 -3.82
C LEU A 120 -11.61 -14.47 -2.55
N ARG A 121 -12.32 -14.65 -1.44
CA ARG A 121 -11.86 -14.22 -0.12
C ARG A 121 -11.03 -15.29 0.55
N VAL A 122 -9.87 -14.92 1.07
CA VAL A 122 -9.06 -15.74 1.97
C VAL A 122 -9.09 -15.12 3.36
N LYS A 123 -9.42 -15.94 4.36
CA LYS A 123 -9.47 -15.55 5.77
C LYS A 123 -8.21 -16.03 6.47
N PHE A 124 -7.48 -15.11 7.09
CA PHE A 124 -6.20 -15.38 7.74
C PHE A 124 -6.31 -15.21 9.25
N ALA A 125 -6.03 -16.26 10.02
CA ALA A 125 -5.83 -16.12 11.46
C ALA A 125 -4.52 -15.37 11.71
N CYS A 126 -4.57 -14.38 12.61
CA CYS A 126 -3.42 -13.61 13.06
C CYS A 126 -3.42 -13.54 14.58
N ALA A 127 -2.24 -13.67 15.20
CA ALA A 127 -2.14 -13.64 16.66
C ALA A 127 -2.51 -12.28 17.26
N ASP A 128 -2.21 -11.20 16.55
CA ASP A 128 -2.60 -9.84 16.91
C ASP A 128 -3.11 -9.12 15.67
N VAL A 129 -4.42 -8.83 15.65
CA VAL A 129 -5.07 -8.10 14.56
C VAL A 129 -5.06 -6.58 14.77
N THR A 130 -4.67 -6.10 15.95
CA THR A 130 -4.71 -4.68 16.32
C THR A 130 -4.09 -3.76 15.27
N PRO A 131 -2.93 -4.08 14.69
CA PRO A 131 -2.30 -3.22 13.68
C PRO A 131 -3.15 -2.99 12.42
N PHE A 132 -4.10 -3.89 12.13
CA PHE A 132 -4.93 -3.85 10.92
C PHE A 132 -6.28 -3.15 11.12
N ILE A 133 -6.59 -2.74 12.37
CA ILE A 133 -7.85 -2.08 12.71
C ILE A 133 -7.72 -0.58 12.43
N GLY A 134 -8.55 -0.06 11.52
CA GLY A 134 -8.47 1.33 11.07
C GLY A 134 -7.15 1.65 10.36
N GLY A 135 -6.97 2.91 9.99
CA GLY A 135 -5.71 3.38 9.39
C GLY A 135 -5.40 2.78 8.02
N ASN A 136 -4.18 2.24 7.87
CA ASN A 136 -3.63 1.81 6.59
C ASN A 136 -4.43 0.66 5.95
N MET A 137 -4.55 0.69 4.62
CA MET A 137 -5.45 -0.20 3.89
C MET A 137 -4.82 -1.46 3.32
N HIS A 138 -3.50 -1.48 3.10
CA HIS A 138 -2.84 -2.57 2.38
C HIS A 138 -1.79 -3.30 3.19
N VAL A 139 -1.54 -4.56 2.81
CA VAL A 139 -0.46 -5.40 3.32
C VAL A 139 0.31 -5.99 2.15
N ARG A 140 1.62 -6.18 2.32
CA ARG A 140 2.38 -7.10 1.47
C ARG A 140 2.17 -8.51 2.00
N LEU A 141 1.43 -9.32 1.26
CA LEU A 141 1.32 -10.75 1.50
C LEU A 141 2.61 -11.44 1.07
N LEU A 142 3.21 -12.18 2.00
CA LEU A 142 4.40 -12.99 1.82
C LEU A 142 4.03 -14.46 1.85
N VAL A 143 4.14 -15.14 0.72
CA VAL A 143 3.81 -16.56 0.58
C VAL A 143 5.10 -17.36 0.36
N PRO A 144 5.42 -18.32 1.25
CA PRO A 144 6.57 -19.19 1.08
C PRO A 144 6.36 -20.20 -0.05
N PRO A 145 7.43 -20.71 -0.67
CA PRO A 145 7.33 -21.79 -1.65
C PRO A 145 6.64 -23.03 -1.09
N LYS A 146 5.75 -23.62 -1.89
CA LYS A 146 4.93 -24.76 -1.48
C LYS A 146 5.79 -25.94 -1.02
N GLY A 147 5.45 -26.51 0.13
CA GLY A 147 6.15 -27.68 0.69
C GLY A 147 7.45 -27.36 1.44
N ARG A 148 7.82 -26.09 1.58
CA ARG A 148 8.99 -25.65 2.37
C ARG A 148 8.55 -24.97 3.66
N PRO A 149 9.35 -25.09 4.76
CA PRO A 149 9.15 -24.23 5.92
C PRO A 149 9.41 -22.77 5.51
N PRO A 150 8.64 -21.79 6.04
CA PRO A 150 8.87 -20.40 5.72
C PRO A 150 10.21 -19.91 6.25
N VAL A 151 10.94 -19.18 5.40
CA VAL A 151 12.05 -18.32 5.80
C VAL A 151 11.55 -16.89 5.66
N TRP A 152 11.47 -16.16 6.76
CA TRP A 152 10.98 -14.77 6.74
C TRP A 152 12.12 -13.79 6.51
N PRO A 153 11.84 -12.61 5.93
CA PRO A 153 12.84 -11.57 5.82
C PRO A 153 13.32 -11.11 7.20
N VAL A 154 14.56 -10.60 7.24
CA VAL A 154 15.17 -10.04 8.44
C VAL A 154 15.72 -8.65 8.16
N ILE A 155 15.91 -7.84 9.20
CA ILE A 155 16.58 -6.55 9.08
C ILE A 155 18.10 -6.78 8.97
N GLY A 156 18.71 -6.26 7.92
CA GLY A 156 20.17 -6.25 7.71
C GLY A 156 20.86 -5.16 8.55
N GLU A 157 22.19 -5.24 8.66
CA GLU A 157 23.00 -4.28 9.44
C GLU A 157 22.86 -2.83 8.94
N ASP A 158 22.60 -2.65 7.64
CA ASP A 158 22.32 -1.36 7.01
C ASP A 158 20.89 -0.85 7.27
N GLY A 159 20.06 -1.62 7.99
CA GLY A 159 18.68 -1.29 8.33
C GLY A 159 17.64 -1.68 7.28
N ARG A 160 18.05 -2.19 6.10
CA ARG A 160 17.12 -2.63 5.05
C ARG A 160 16.53 -4.01 5.31
N ILE A 161 15.47 -4.34 4.59
CA ILE A 161 14.91 -5.69 4.62
C ILE A 161 15.77 -6.61 3.76
N LYS A 162 16.40 -7.60 4.39
CA LYS A 162 17.05 -8.71 3.70
C LYS A 162 16.02 -9.79 3.39
N TRP A 163 15.70 -9.93 2.11
CA TRP A 163 14.76 -10.91 1.62
C TRP A 163 15.40 -12.30 1.48
N PRO A 164 14.64 -13.39 1.71
CA PRO A 164 15.06 -14.73 1.33
C PRO A 164 15.24 -14.85 -0.20
N GLU A 165 16.23 -15.61 -0.63
CA GLU A 165 16.60 -15.78 -2.04
C GLU A 165 16.62 -17.28 -2.43
N GLY A 166 16.75 -17.57 -3.72
CA GLY A 166 16.87 -18.94 -4.23
C GLY A 166 15.62 -19.78 -3.99
N GLU A 167 15.79 -20.98 -3.45
CA GLU A 167 14.67 -21.91 -3.18
C GLU A 167 13.71 -21.44 -2.08
N ASP A 168 14.10 -20.44 -1.29
CA ASP A 168 13.29 -19.87 -0.21
C ASP A 168 12.66 -18.52 -0.60
N ALA A 169 12.85 -18.07 -1.85
CA ALA A 169 12.30 -16.81 -2.34
C ALA A 169 10.77 -16.76 -2.16
N LEU A 170 10.30 -15.69 -1.52
CA LEU A 170 8.89 -15.50 -1.22
C LEU A 170 8.14 -14.91 -2.41
N LEU A 171 6.91 -15.36 -2.64
CA LEU A 171 5.96 -14.58 -3.43
C LEU A 171 5.52 -13.37 -2.60
N ILE A 172 5.67 -12.18 -3.18
CA ILE A 172 5.32 -10.91 -2.54
C ILE A 172 4.28 -10.22 -3.40
N ARG A 173 3.11 -9.93 -2.83
CA ARG A 173 2.04 -9.17 -3.51
C ARG A 173 1.37 -8.22 -2.54
N VAL A 174 0.98 -7.04 -3.02
CA VAL A 174 0.23 -6.07 -2.22
C VAL A 174 -1.25 -6.39 -2.36
N TYR A 175 -1.95 -6.47 -1.23
CA TYR A 175 -3.40 -6.66 -1.19
C TYR A 175 -4.05 -5.73 -0.17
N THR A 176 -5.30 -5.39 -0.44
CA THR A 176 -6.14 -4.65 0.51
C THR A 176 -6.62 -5.59 1.62
N ILE A 177 -6.49 -5.13 2.87
CA ILE A 177 -7.23 -5.71 3.99
C ILE A 177 -8.69 -5.37 3.76
N ARG A 178 -9.52 -6.37 3.46
CA ARG A 178 -10.96 -6.18 3.19
C ARG A 178 -11.76 -5.97 4.46
N PHE A 179 -11.43 -6.72 5.51
CA PHE A 179 -12.12 -6.71 6.79
C PHE A 179 -11.23 -7.30 7.89
N VAL A 180 -11.45 -6.87 9.13
CA VAL A 180 -10.79 -7.43 10.33
C VAL A 180 -11.87 -7.91 11.29
N ASP A 181 -11.93 -9.23 11.50
CA ASP A 181 -12.81 -9.87 12.48
C ASP A 181 -12.06 -9.98 13.80
N ILE A 182 -12.33 -9.04 14.71
CA ILE A 182 -11.65 -8.95 16.02
C ILE A 182 -11.98 -10.18 16.89
N GLU A 183 -13.23 -10.65 16.86
CA GLU A 183 -13.68 -11.76 17.70
C GLU A 183 -13.01 -13.08 17.31
N ARG A 184 -12.79 -13.29 16.00
CA ARG A 184 -12.08 -14.46 15.48
C ARG A 184 -10.56 -14.28 15.35
N ALA A 185 -10.05 -13.08 15.59
CA ALA A 185 -8.67 -12.69 15.29
C ALA A 185 -8.29 -13.03 13.83
N GLU A 186 -9.15 -12.64 12.89
CA GLU A 186 -8.96 -12.87 11.46
C GLU A 186 -8.80 -11.57 10.66
N VAL A 187 -7.95 -11.63 9.64
CA VAL A 187 -7.80 -10.60 8.61
C VAL A 187 -8.26 -11.20 7.29
N TRP A 188 -9.20 -10.54 6.62
CA TRP A 188 -9.77 -11.04 5.37
C TRP A 188 -9.21 -10.24 4.21
N VAL A 189 -8.85 -10.95 3.14
CA VAL A 189 -8.31 -10.37 1.91
C VAL A 189 -9.04 -10.96 0.72
N ASP A 190 -9.45 -10.10 -0.20
CA ASP A 190 -10.16 -10.50 -1.42
C ASP A 190 -9.18 -10.48 -2.60
N PHE A 191 -9.21 -11.57 -3.38
CA PHE A 191 -8.32 -11.84 -4.50
C PHE A 191 -9.13 -11.93 -5.77
N LEU A 192 -8.87 -10.99 -6.69
CA LEU A 192 -9.37 -11.08 -8.05
C LEU A 192 -8.79 -12.31 -8.76
N GLN A 193 -9.67 -13.20 -9.19
CA GLN A 193 -9.36 -14.36 -10.01
C GLN A 193 -9.43 -13.96 -11.48
N HIS A 194 -8.31 -13.47 -12.02
CA HIS A 194 -8.28 -12.99 -13.41
C HIS A 194 -8.65 -14.12 -14.38
N PRO A 195 -9.59 -13.89 -15.31
CA PRO A 195 -9.98 -14.89 -16.31
C PRO A 195 -8.99 -14.99 -17.47
N ALA A 196 -8.00 -14.10 -17.55
CA ALA A 196 -7.09 -13.99 -18.69
C ALA A 196 -6.14 -15.20 -18.79
N SER A 197 -6.36 -16.03 -19.80
CA SER A 197 -5.50 -17.19 -20.09
C SER A 197 -4.08 -16.75 -20.46
N GLY A 198 -3.07 -17.45 -19.94
CA GLY A 198 -1.66 -17.23 -20.31
C GLY A 198 -0.95 -16.10 -19.57
N ILE A 199 -1.64 -15.40 -18.66
CA ILE A 199 -1.02 -14.42 -17.76
C ILE A 199 -0.74 -15.10 -16.42
N ALA A 200 0.51 -15.02 -15.94
CA ALA A 200 0.88 -15.53 -14.63
C ALA A 200 0.25 -14.65 -13.53
N THR A 201 -0.58 -15.25 -12.67
CA THR A 201 -1.28 -14.55 -11.59
C THR A 201 -0.96 -15.19 -10.25
N PRO A 202 0.33 -15.21 -9.83
CA PRO A 202 0.78 -16.05 -8.72
C PRO A 202 0.08 -15.74 -7.39
N GLY A 203 -0.40 -14.51 -7.19
CA GLY A 203 -1.20 -14.17 -6.02
C GLY A 203 -2.64 -14.73 -6.07
N ALA A 204 -3.29 -14.68 -7.24
CA ALA A 204 -4.59 -15.32 -7.45
C ALA A 204 -4.48 -16.85 -7.41
N ASP A 205 -3.39 -17.40 -7.98
CA ASP A 205 -3.04 -18.82 -7.91
C ASP A 205 -2.90 -19.30 -6.47
N PHE A 206 -2.15 -18.55 -5.64
CA PHE A 206 -2.06 -18.83 -4.21
C PHE A 206 -3.45 -18.88 -3.57
N ALA A 207 -4.29 -17.87 -3.78
CA ALA A 207 -5.60 -17.81 -3.15
C ALA A 207 -6.52 -18.96 -3.59
N ARG A 208 -6.53 -19.30 -4.88
CA ARG A 208 -7.30 -20.43 -5.44
C ARG A 208 -6.86 -21.76 -4.82
N ASP A 209 -5.56 -21.94 -4.66
CA ASP A 209 -4.99 -23.21 -4.20
C ASP A 209 -4.83 -23.29 -2.67
N ALA A 210 -5.13 -22.20 -1.96
CA ALA A 210 -4.98 -22.06 -0.52
C ALA A 210 -5.87 -23.04 0.26
N LYS A 211 -5.30 -23.62 1.31
CA LYS A 211 -5.97 -24.57 2.20
C LYS A 211 -5.84 -24.13 3.65
N PRO A 212 -6.81 -24.47 4.51
CA PRO A 212 -6.68 -24.27 5.95
C PRO A 212 -5.36 -24.82 6.48
N GLY A 213 -4.59 -23.99 7.20
CA GLY A 213 -3.27 -24.31 7.74
C GLY A 213 -2.09 -23.81 6.91
N ASP A 214 -2.29 -23.40 5.65
CA ASP A 214 -1.23 -22.80 4.83
C ASP A 214 -0.68 -21.54 5.52
N ARG A 215 0.65 -21.41 5.54
CA ARG A 215 1.37 -20.34 6.23
C ARG A 215 1.68 -19.20 5.28
N ALA A 216 1.50 -17.97 5.74
CA ALA A 216 1.93 -16.75 5.07
C ALA A 216 2.36 -15.71 6.12
N ALA A 217 2.81 -14.54 5.68
CA ALA A 217 2.97 -13.39 6.55
C ALA A 217 2.43 -12.13 5.88
N PHE A 218 1.98 -11.18 6.68
CA PHE A 218 1.76 -9.81 6.25
C PHE A 218 2.94 -8.95 6.68
N LEU A 219 3.46 -8.16 5.75
CA LEU A 219 4.33 -7.05 6.06
C LEU A 219 3.54 -5.75 5.89
N GLY A 220 3.37 -4.99 6.97
CA GLY A 220 2.50 -3.82 7.02
C GLY A 220 1.64 -3.76 8.30
N PRO A 221 0.46 -3.09 8.26
CA PRO A 221 -0.13 -2.48 7.09
C PRO A 221 0.57 -1.19 6.64
N GLY A 222 0.29 -0.76 5.42
CA GLY A 222 0.76 0.50 4.86
C GLY A 222 -0.12 0.92 3.67
N GLY A 223 -0.04 2.19 3.31
CA GLY A 223 -0.67 2.73 2.11
C GLY A 223 -2.18 2.95 2.25
N GLY A 224 -2.61 4.16 1.87
CA GLY A 224 -4.01 4.58 1.87
C GLY A 224 -4.64 4.59 3.27
N SER A 225 -5.77 5.25 3.40
CA SER A 225 -6.64 5.16 4.57
C SER A 225 -8.06 5.43 4.12
N VAL A 226 -9.03 5.13 4.97
CA VAL A 226 -10.40 5.61 4.77
C VAL A 226 -10.35 7.14 4.83
N PRO A 227 -10.75 7.86 3.76
CA PRO A 227 -10.65 9.31 3.75
C PRO A 227 -11.59 9.95 4.76
N GLU A 228 -11.11 10.96 5.50
CA GLU A 228 -11.94 11.79 6.37
C GLU A 228 -12.46 12.99 5.58
N ALA A 229 -13.63 12.84 4.95
CA ALA A 229 -14.28 13.91 4.20
C ALA A 229 -15.82 13.77 4.20
N GLU A 230 -16.53 14.89 4.00
CA GLU A 230 -18.00 14.91 3.88
C GLU A 230 -18.48 14.29 2.56
N ARG A 231 -17.72 14.48 1.48
CA ARG A 231 -18.00 13.94 0.14
C ARG A 231 -16.78 13.17 -0.37
N ILE A 232 -16.99 11.94 -0.80
CA ILE A 232 -15.94 11.08 -1.35
C ILE A 232 -16.42 10.49 -2.67
N PHE A 233 -15.64 10.72 -3.72
CA PHE A 233 -15.79 10.04 -5.01
C PHE A 233 -14.83 8.85 -5.07
N LEU A 234 -15.37 7.66 -5.28
CA LEU A 234 -14.64 6.39 -5.36
C LEU A 234 -14.71 5.87 -6.80
N ALA A 235 -13.59 5.46 -7.39
CA ALA A 235 -13.65 4.71 -8.65
C ALA A 235 -12.55 3.67 -8.78
N GLY A 236 -12.87 2.57 -9.48
CA GLY A 236 -11.89 1.53 -9.74
C GLY A 236 -12.46 0.31 -10.45
N ASP A 237 -11.58 -0.65 -10.71
CA ASP A 237 -11.92 -1.97 -11.26
C ASP A 237 -12.00 -3.02 -10.16
N GLU A 238 -12.09 -4.30 -10.53
CA GLU A 238 -12.21 -5.40 -9.58
C GLU A 238 -11.00 -5.51 -8.63
N ALA A 239 -9.81 -5.03 -9.02
CA ALA A 239 -8.64 -5.04 -8.14
C ALA A 239 -8.77 -3.99 -7.02
N ALA A 240 -9.45 -2.88 -7.29
CA ALA A 240 -9.73 -1.81 -6.33
C ALA A 240 -11.00 -2.04 -5.51
N LEU A 241 -11.90 -2.89 -5.98
CA LEU A 241 -13.17 -3.22 -5.33
C LEU A 241 -13.05 -3.54 -3.84
N PRO A 242 -12.09 -4.35 -3.35
CA PRO A 242 -11.94 -4.61 -1.92
C PRO A 242 -11.70 -3.36 -1.08
N ALA A 243 -10.97 -2.37 -1.62
CA ALA A 243 -10.67 -1.11 -0.94
C ALA A 243 -11.90 -0.18 -0.94
N ILE A 244 -12.58 -0.05 -2.08
CA ILE A 244 -13.84 0.71 -2.18
C ILE A 244 -14.88 0.15 -1.20
N ALA A 245 -15.02 -1.18 -1.15
CA ALA A 245 -15.96 -1.83 -0.25
C ALA A 245 -15.60 -1.67 1.23
N ARG A 246 -14.29 -1.59 1.56
CA ARG A 246 -13.84 -1.26 2.93
C ARG A 246 -14.14 0.19 3.28
N ILE A 247 -13.85 1.14 2.39
CA ILE A 247 -14.17 2.57 2.60
C ILE A 247 -15.67 2.75 2.83
N ALA A 248 -16.52 2.15 2.01
CA ALA A 248 -17.96 2.24 2.17
C ALA A 248 -18.47 1.65 3.49
N ALA A 249 -17.84 0.59 3.99
CA ALA A 249 -18.21 -0.05 5.25
C ALA A 249 -17.74 0.75 6.49
N GLU A 250 -16.59 1.41 6.41
CA GLU A 250 -15.96 2.13 7.53
C GLU A 250 -16.29 3.64 7.56
N ALA A 251 -16.79 4.20 6.45
CA ALA A 251 -17.18 5.61 6.39
C ALA A 251 -18.30 5.93 7.40
N PRO A 252 -18.19 7.06 8.14
CA PRO A 252 -19.16 7.41 9.15
C PRO A 252 -20.52 7.83 8.55
N ALA A 253 -21.56 7.78 9.38
CA ALA A 253 -22.87 8.29 9.00
C ALA A 253 -22.80 9.79 8.62
N GLY A 254 -23.52 10.17 7.56
CA GLY A 254 -23.52 11.54 7.02
C GLY A 254 -22.45 11.81 5.97
N THR A 255 -21.49 10.90 5.75
CA THR A 255 -20.61 10.96 4.58
C THR A 255 -21.39 10.59 3.33
N GLN A 256 -21.23 11.38 2.27
CA GLN A 256 -21.77 11.11 0.94
C GLN A 256 -20.71 10.41 0.09
N LEU A 257 -21.01 9.19 -0.34
CA LEU A 257 -20.15 8.40 -1.21
C LEU A 257 -20.79 8.30 -2.59
N THR A 258 -20.02 8.61 -3.63
CA THR A 258 -20.38 8.26 -5.01
C THR A 258 -19.33 7.29 -5.52
N ALA A 259 -19.73 6.12 -6.00
CA ALA A 259 -18.83 5.07 -6.43
C ALA A 259 -19.11 4.63 -7.88
N ILE A 260 -18.05 4.52 -8.69
CA ILE A 260 -18.09 3.89 -10.02
C ILE A 260 -17.15 2.69 -10.01
N ILE A 261 -17.71 1.49 -10.18
CA ILE A 261 -16.94 0.25 -10.13
C ILE A 261 -17.11 -0.51 -11.43
N GLU A 262 -16.01 -0.75 -12.16
CA GLU A 262 -16.00 -1.63 -13.31
C GLU A 262 -15.77 -3.08 -12.87
N VAL A 263 -16.65 -3.97 -13.34
CA VAL A 263 -16.55 -5.42 -13.18
C VAL A 263 -16.79 -6.12 -14.52
N GLU A 264 -16.40 -7.38 -14.61
CA GLU A 264 -16.65 -8.18 -15.82
C GLU A 264 -18.12 -8.18 -16.26
N ASN A 265 -19.05 -8.46 -15.33
CA ASN A 265 -20.49 -8.54 -15.59
C ASN A 265 -21.32 -8.43 -14.30
N ALA A 266 -22.65 -8.46 -14.43
CA ALA A 266 -23.58 -8.34 -13.30
C ALA A 266 -23.43 -9.40 -12.20
N ALA A 267 -22.86 -10.58 -12.49
CA ALA A 267 -22.62 -11.62 -11.47
C ALA A 267 -21.43 -11.29 -10.55
N GLU A 268 -20.63 -10.28 -10.90
CA GLU A 268 -19.52 -9.76 -10.11
C GLU A 268 -19.94 -8.58 -9.21
N GLU A 269 -21.20 -8.13 -9.28
CA GLU A 269 -21.71 -7.12 -8.38
C GLU A 269 -21.79 -7.64 -6.95
N GLN A 270 -21.36 -6.81 -6.00
CA GLN A 270 -21.34 -7.13 -4.57
C GLN A 270 -22.30 -6.23 -3.80
N ALA A 271 -22.88 -6.74 -2.71
CA ALA A 271 -23.54 -5.88 -1.75
C ALA A 271 -22.48 -5.04 -1.02
N ILE A 272 -22.48 -3.73 -1.26
CA ILE A 272 -21.57 -2.76 -0.66
C ILE A 272 -22.41 -1.73 0.09
N GLY A 273 -22.00 -1.40 1.31
CA GLY A 273 -22.66 -0.40 2.13
C GLY A 273 -22.09 -0.34 3.53
N GLY A 274 -22.63 0.57 4.32
CA GLY A 274 -22.21 0.86 5.68
C GLY A 274 -23.14 1.90 6.29
N ALA A 275 -22.61 2.79 7.12
CA ALA A 275 -23.37 3.88 7.72
C ALA A 275 -23.49 5.11 6.81
N ALA A 276 -22.61 5.25 5.81
CA ALA A 276 -22.59 6.35 4.85
C ALA A 276 -23.67 6.23 3.77
N ASP A 277 -24.04 7.36 3.16
CA ASP A 277 -24.98 7.43 2.05
C ASP A 277 -24.23 7.11 0.74
N LEU A 278 -24.46 5.93 0.17
CA LEU A 278 -23.76 5.43 -1.02
C LEU A 278 -24.63 5.47 -2.28
N ASP A 279 -24.20 6.25 -3.27
CA ASP A 279 -24.66 6.18 -4.67
C ASP A 279 -23.66 5.36 -5.49
N LEU A 280 -24.06 4.16 -5.91
CA LEU A 280 -23.18 3.17 -6.55
C LEU A 280 -23.61 2.88 -7.99
N THR A 281 -22.67 3.04 -8.91
CA THR A 281 -22.80 2.68 -10.32
C THR A 281 -21.86 1.53 -10.66
N TRP A 282 -22.41 0.44 -11.18
CA TRP A 282 -21.65 -0.66 -11.76
C TRP A 282 -21.48 -0.46 -13.27
N LEU A 283 -20.26 -0.65 -13.76
CA LEU A 283 -19.94 -0.74 -15.18
C LEU A 283 -19.61 -2.20 -15.50
N HIS A 284 -20.22 -2.74 -16.56
CA HIS A 284 -19.99 -4.13 -16.98
C HIS A 284 -19.11 -4.17 -18.21
N ARG A 285 -17.87 -4.66 -18.07
CA ARG A 285 -16.88 -4.72 -19.16
C ARG A 285 -17.37 -5.54 -20.35
N SER A 286 -18.10 -6.63 -20.10
CA SER A 286 -18.67 -7.51 -21.12
C SER A 286 -19.90 -6.93 -21.85
N SER A 287 -20.47 -5.82 -21.37
CA SER A 287 -21.62 -5.18 -22.03
C SER A 287 -21.19 -4.51 -23.34
N ALA A 288 -22.00 -4.67 -24.39
CA ALA A 288 -21.81 -3.97 -25.67
C ALA A 288 -21.96 -2.45 -25.54
N GLU A 289 -22.62 -1.97 -24.48
CA GLU A 289 -22.80 -0.54 -24.17
C GLU A 289 -21.71 -0.01 -23.22
N SER A 290 -20.70 -0.82 -22.88
CA SER A 290 -19.63 -0.39 -21.99
C SER A 290 -18.84 0.76 -22.62
N ARG A 291 -18.85 1.90 -21.94
CA ARG A 291 -18.00 3.06 -22.25
C ARG A 291 -16.59 2.95 -21.65
N GLY A 292 -16.34 1.93 -20.82
CA GLY A 292 -15.09 1.72 -20.10
C GLY A 292 -14.91 2.62 -18.87
N LEU A 293 -14.16 2.12 -17.89
CA LEU A 293 -13.91 2.81 -16.61
C LEU A 293 -13.31 4.21 -16.78
N ALA A 294 -12.25 4.35 -17.59
CA ALA A 294 -11.56 5.62 -17.75
C ALA A 294 -12.50 6.73 -18.25
N GLN A 295 -13.30 6.46 -19.28
CA GLN A 295 -14.25 7.45 -19.80
C GLN A 295 -15.28 7.85 -18.74
N ALA A 296 -15.84 6.88 -18.00
CA ALA A 296 -16.82 7.16 -16.95
C ALA A 296 -16.23 8.04 -15.82
N ILE A 297 -14.98 7.79 -15.43
CA ILE A 297 -14.26 8.63 -14.46
C ILE A 297 -14.07 10.04 -15.01
N HIS A 298 -13.63 10.19 -16.27
CA HIS A 298 -13.44 11.50 -16.89
C HIS A 298 -14.71 12.35 -16.88
N GLU A 299 -15.86 11.74 -17.20
CA GLU A 299 -17.17 12.40 -17.19
C GLU A 299 -17.57 12.78 -15.76
N ALA A 300 -17.41 11.87 -14.79
CA ALA A 300 -17.74 12.14 -13.39
C ALA A 300 -16.87 13.26 -12.78
N LEU A 301 -15.58 13.30 -13.15
CA LEU A 301 -14.65 14.33 -12.69
C LEU A 301 -14.91 15.70 -13.33
N ALA A 302 -15.63 15.78 -14.46
CA ALA A 302 -15.87 17.04 -15.17
C ALA A 302 -16.67 18.04 -14.32
N ASP A 303 -17.68 17.55 -13.59
CA ASP A 303 -18.59 18.35 -12.77
C ASP A 303 -18.35 18.18 -11.26
N LEU A 304 -17.24 17.54 -10.88
CA LEU A 304 -16.94 17.26 -9.47
C LEU A 304 -16.62 18.54 -8.70
N ASP A 305 -17.28 18.71 -7.55
CA ASP A 305 -17.02 19.75 -6.57
C ASP A 305 -15.59 19.65 -6.00
N SER A 306 -14.89 20.79 -5.90
CA SER A 306 -13.47 20.85 -5.53
C SER A 306 -13.17 20.42 -4.09
N GLU A 307 -14.18 20.37 -3.21
CA GLU A 307 -14.02 19.90 -1.84
C GLU A 307 -14.17 18.37 -1.72
N THR A 308 -14.59 17.70 -2.80
CA THR A 308 -14.76 16.24 -2.82
C THR A 308 -13.41 15.54 -2.75
N PHE A 309 -13.29 14.58 -1.83
CA PHE A 309 -12.13 13.71 -1.80
C PHE A 309 -12.21 12.71 -2.95
N VAL A 310 -11.16 12.61 -3.77
CA VAL A 310 -11.10 11.70 -4.92
C VAL A 310 -10.26 10.48 -4.58
N TRP A 311 -10.87 9.30 -4.49
CA TRP A 311 -10.17 8.04 -4.32
C TRP A 311 -10.32 7.19 -5.58
N ILE A 312 -9.22 6.93 -6.28
CA ILE A 312 -9.25 6.18 -7.54
C ILE A 312 -8.09 5.18 -7.55
N ALA A 313 -8.42 3.92 -7.85
CA ALA A 313 -7.41 2.91 -8.14
C ALA A 313 -7.81 1.99 -9.29
N CYS A 314 -6.92 1.81 -10.25
CA CYS A 314 -7.13 0.95 -11.42
C CYS A 314 -5.78 0.66 -12.12
N GLU A 315 -5.82 0.42 -13.43
CA GLU A 315 -4.67 0.19 -14.28
C GLU A 315 -3.77 1.44 -14.41
N LYS A 316 -2.46 1.22 -14.53
CA LYS A 316 -1.43 2.27 -14.56
C LYS A 316 -1.59 3.32 -15.67
N GLY A 317 -1.90 2.90 -16.89
CA GLY A 317 -2.19 3.78 -18.01
C GLY A 317 -3.34 4.74 -17.72
N ASP A 318 -4.46 4.21 -17.24
CA ASP A 318 -5.64 5.00 -16.89
C ASP A 318 -5.33 5.99 -15.75
N ILE A 319 -4.60 5.56 -14.72
CA ILE A 319 -4.18 6.42 -13.60
C ILE A 319 -3.31 7.60 -14.04
N ARG A 320 -2.44 7.41 -15.04
CA ARG A 320 -1.61 8.50 -15.57
C ARG A 320 -2.48 9.61 -16.18
N ASP A 321 -3.49 9.22 -16.95
CA ASP A 321 -4.37 10.15 -17.64
C ASP A 321 -5.31 10.88 -16.64
N ILE A 322 -5.80 10.15 -15.63
CA ILE A 322 -6.61 10.69 -14.52
C ILE A 322 -5.81 11.72 -13.71
N ARG A 323 -4.55 11.42 -13.37
CA ARG A 323 -3.67 12.38 -12.66
C ARG A 323 -3.43 13.64 -13.48
N ALA A 324 -3.25 13.52 -14.80
CA ALA A 324 -3.10 14.68 -15.69
C ALA A 324 -4.35 15.56 -15.70
N LEU A 325 -5.54 14.95 -15.73
CA LEU A 325 -6.82 15.67 -15.62
C LEU A 325 -6.95 16.42 -14.29
N LEU A 326 -6.77 15.74 -13.16
CA LEU A 326 -6.86 16.36 -11.82
C LEU A 326 -5.85 17.50 -11.66
N LYS A 327 -4.63 17.34 -12.18
CA LYS A 327 -3.61 18.40 -12.20
C LYS A 327 -4.04 19.61 -13.02
N SER A 328 -4.60 19.40 -14.22
CA SER A 328 -5.10 20.50 -15.07
C SER A 328 -6.25 21.28 -14.42
N ARG A 329 -7.03 20.60 -13.57
CA ARG A 329 -8.11 21.19 -12.77
C ARG A 329 -7.63 21.83 -11.47
N GLN A 330 -6.35 21.70 -11.14
CA GLN A 330 -5.76 22.16 -9.87
C GLN A 330 -6.45 21.54 -8.65
N HIS A 331 -6.88 20.27 -8.74
CA HIS A 331 -7.45 19.56 -7.60
C HIS A 331 -6.44 19.47 -6.46
N ASP A 332 -6.88 19.70 -5.23
CA ASP A 332 -6.00 19.70 -4.07
C ASP A 332 -5.38 18.31 -3.86
N ARG A 333 -4.05 18.26 -3.82
CA ARG A 333 -3.30 17.01 -3.59
C ARG A 333 -3.63 16.36 -2.26
N LYS A 334 -4.10 17.13 -1.26
CA LYS A 334 -4.54 16.63 0.05
C LYS A 334 -5.94 16.01 0.01
N LYS A 335 -6.70 16.23 -1.07
CA LYS A 335 -8.06 15.71 -1.26
C LYS A 335 -8.11 14.63 -2.33
N MET A 336 -7.03 13.88 -2.50
CA MET A 336 -7.02 12.76 -3.43
C MET A 336 -6.09 11.62 -3.01
N TYR A 337 -6.51 10.41 -3.33
CA TYR A 337 -5.69 9.21 -3.38
C TYR A 337 -5.88 8.61 -4.77
N VAL A 338 -4.85 8.66 -5.61
CA VAL A 338 -4.92 8.16 -6.99
C VAL A 338 -3.71 7.26 -7.23
N ALA A 339 -3.91 5.95 -7.28
CA ALA A 339 -2.84 4.95 -7.33
C ALA A 339 -3.15 3.86 -8.36
N TRP A 340 -2.13 3.32 -9.02
CA TRP A 340 -2.32 2.14 -9.87
C TRP A 340 -2.13 0.87 -9.05
N TYR A 341 -3.01 -0.10 -9.24
CA TYR A 341 -2.93 -1.40 -8.55
C TYR A 341 -2.30 -2.47 -9.42
N TRP A 342 -2.31 -2.28 -10.74
CA TRP A 342 -1.73 -3.22 -11.68
C TRP A 342 -1.28 -2.52 -12.96
N ASP A 343 -0.48 -3.23 -13.75
CA ASP A 343 0.06 -2.79 -15.03
C ASP A 343 -0.19 -3.91 -16.06
N ARG A 344 -0.80 -3.57 -17.20
CA ARG A 344 -1.08 -4.54 -18.28
C ARG A 344 0.19 -5.21 -18.79
N ASP A 345 1.32 -4.52 -18.73
CA ASP A 345 2.62 -5.02 -19.21
C ASP A 345 3.37 -5.87 -18.15
N GLY A 346 2.73 -6.15 -17.00
CA GLY A 346 3.22 -7.12 -16.01
C GLY A 346 4.23 -6.59 -15.00
N VAL A 347 4.35 -5.27 -14.86
CA VAL A 347 5.18 -4.63 -13.82
C VAL A 347 4.27 -4.11 -12.69
N SER A 348 3.89 -5.00 -11.78
CA SER A 348 3.21 -4.65 -10.51
C SER A 348 3.86 -5.32 -9.31
#